data_AF-A0A090F338-F1
#
_entry.id   AF-A0A090F338-F1
#
_cell.length_a   1.000
_cell.length_b   1.000
_cell.length_c   1.000
_cell.angle_alpha   90.00
_cell.angle_beta   90.00
_cell.angle_gamma   90.00
#
_symmetry.space_group_name_H-M   'P 1'
#
loop_
_entity.id
_entity.type
_entity.pdbx_description
1 polymer ?
#
loop_
_entity_poly.entity_id
_entity_poly.type
_entity_poly.pdbx_seq_one_letter_code
_entity_poly.pdbx_strand_id
1 'polypeptide(L)'
;MFGSALAAGMLGLASFLVFRFTARKEAEYLAGKFGAAYAAYAERTPSFWPNPMLYRDEAQWLFSTSALRNTFRDGLYFLALFPIIEAVEYLRLSGDLPTLFTVY
;
A
#
# COMPACT_ATOMS: atom_id res chain seq x y z
N MET A 1 11.55 -31.60 -13.78
CA MET A 1 10.37 -31.28 -12.93
C MET A 1 10.73 -30.90 -11.49
N PHE A 2 11.85 -31.33 -10.90
CA PHE A 2 12.20 -30.98 -9.51
C PHE A 2 12.80 -29.57 -9.34
N GLY A 3 13.44 -29.00 -10.38
CA GLY A 3 14.06 -27.68 -10.31
C GLY A 3 13.08 -26.53 -10.05
N SER A 4 11.87 -26.59 -10.62
CA SER A 4 10.82 -25.59 -10.39
C SER A 4 10.20 -25.71 -9.00
N ALA A 5 10.00 -26.93 -8.48
CA ALA A 5 9.52 -27.14 -7.11
C ALA A 5 10.55 -26.67 -6.07
N LEU A 6 11.85 -26.94 -6.31
CA LEU A 6 12.94 -26.46 -5.46
C LEU A 6 13.04 -24.93 -5.50
N ALA A 7 12.98 -24.31 -6.68
CA ALA A 7 12.97 -22.86 -6.82
C ALA A 7 11.75 -22.22 -6.14
N ALA A 8 10.56 -22.79 -6.30
CA ALA A 8 9.35 -22.33 -5.63
C ALA A 8 9.47 -22.44 -4.10
N GLY A 9 10.04 -23.54 -3.59
CA GLY A 9 10.29 -23.71 -2.16
C GLY A 9 11.29 -22.69 -1.61
N MET A 10 12.40 -22.46 -2.32
CA MET A 10 13.41 -21.47 -1.91
C MET A 10 12.86 -20.04 -1.93
N LEU A 11 12.16 -19.65 -3.00
CA LEU A 11 11.55 -18.32 -3.10
C LEU A 11 10.44 -18.16 -2.06
N GLY A 12 9.58 -19.17 -1.89
CA GLY A 12 8.53 -19.16 -0.87
C GLY A 12 9.09 -19.01 0.55
N LEU A 13 10.16 -19.73 0.87
CA LEU A 13 10.84 -19.61 2.16
C LEU A 13 11.50 -18.23 2.33
N ALA A 14 12.20 -17.74 1.32
CA ALA A 14 12.82 -16.43 1.35
C ALA A 14 11.77 -15.31 1.55
N SER A 15 10.68 -15.35 0.78
CA SER A 15 9.54 -14.44 0.95
C SER A 15 8.95 -14.55 2.35
N PHE A 16 8.70 -15.77 2.84
CA PHE A 16 8.15 -15.97 4.19
C PHE A 16 9.05 -15.36 5.28
N LEU A 17 10.37 -15.53 5.18
CA LEU A 17 11.32 -14.94 6.13
C LEU A 17 11.32 -13.42 6.08
N VAL A 18 11.33 -12.83 4.87
CA VAL A 18 11.26 -11.38 4.68
C VAL A 18 9.97 -10.82 5.27
N PHE A 19 8.81 -11.39 4.91
CA PHE A 19 7.52 -10.96 5.46
C PHE A 19 7.47 -11.09 6.97
N ARG A 20 7.98 -12.20 7.53
CA ARG A 20 8.01 -12.41 8.98
C ARG A 20 8.87 -11.38 9.69
N PHE A 21 10.01 -11.02 9.13
CA PHE A 21 10.91 -10.00 9.70
C PHE A 21 10.29 -8.60 9.61
N THR A 22 9.80 -8.22 8.44
CA THR A 22 9.16 -6.92 8.20
C THR A 22 7.95 -6.75 9.12
N ALA A 23 7.07 -7.75 9.21
CA ALA A 23 5.90 -7.70 10.08
C ALA A 23 6.26 -7.51 11.57
N ARG A 24 7.39 -8.08 12.04
CA ARG A 24 7.86 -7.85 13.42
C ARG A 24 8.32 -6.42 13.63
N LYS A 25 9.11 -5.88 12.70
CA LYS A 25 9.57 -4.49 12.78
C LYS A 25 8.42 -3.50 12.71
N GLU A 26 7.43 -3.78 11.86
CA GLU A 26 6.20 -2.99 11.80
C GLU A 26 5.42 -3.10 13.11
N ALA A 27 5.30 -4.29 13.71
CA ALA A 27 4.65 -4.47 15.00
C ALA A 27 5.35 -3.67 16.12
N GLU A 28 6.68 -3.67 16.17
CA GLU A 28 7.46 -2.87 17.13
C GLU A 28 7.25 -1.36 16.90
N TYR A 29 7.26 -0.92 15.64
CA TYR A 29 6.99 0.48 15.29
C TYR A 29 5.57 0.91 15.67
N LEU A 30 4.57 0.07 15.38
CA LEU A 30 3.17 0.32 15.73
C LEU A 30 2.95 0.30 17.24
N ALA A 31 3.59 -0.62 17.96
CA ALA A 31 3.59 -0.65 19.42
C ALA A 31 4.18 0.65 19.99
N GLY A 32 5.28 1.15 19.43
CA GLY A 32 5.86 2.45 19.83
C GLY A 32 4.95 3.64 19.50
N LYS A 33 4.26 3.62 18.35
CA LYS A 33 3.41 4.72 17.88
C LYS A 33 2.04 4.80 18.57
N PHE A 34 1.43 3.64 18.86
CA PHE A 34 0.05 3.55 19.35
C PHE A 34 -0.05 2.98 20.77
N GLY A 35 1.03 2.44 21.34
CA GLY A 35 1.11 1.99 22.73
C GLY A 35 0.02 0.98 23.12
N ALA A 36 -0.74 1.31 24.16
CA ALA A 36 -1.79 0.44 24.71
C ALA A 36 -2.90 0.10 23.70
N ALA A 37 -3.21 0.98 22.75
CA ALA A 37 -4.20 0.72 21.71
C ALA A 37 -3.75 -0.41 20.77
N TYR A 38 -2.44 -0.45 20.45
CA TYR A 38 -1.88 -1.53 19.64
C TYR A 38 -1.79 -2.84 20.42
N ALA A 39 -1.44 -2.81 21.71
CA ALA A 39 -1.41 -4.00 22.55
C ALA A 39 -2.79 -4.70 22.61
N ALA A 40 -3.86 -3.92 22.86
CA ALA A 40 -5.22 -4.44 22.85
C ALA A 40 -5.66 -4.97 21.47
N TYR A 41 -5.18 -4.36 20.38
CA TYR A 41 -5.42 -4.85 19.02
C TYR A 41 -4.66 -6.16 18.73
N ALA A 42 -3.40 -6.25 19.14
CA ALA A 42 -2.52 -7.40 18.90
C ALA A 42 -2.98 -8.65 19.67
N GLU A 43 -3.55 -8.48 20.87
CA GLU A 43 -4.17 -9.58 21.62
C GLU A 43 -5.40 -10.15 20.91
N ARG A 44 -6.13 -9.31 20.17
CA ARG A 44 -7.36 -9.70 19.47
C ARG A 44 -7.13 -10.19 18.05
N THR A 45 -5.97 -9.93 17.45
CA THR A 45 -5.73 -10.17 16.02
C THR A 45 -4.55 -11.12 15.80
N PRO A 46 -4.77 -12.33 15.26
CA PRO A 46 -3.68 -13.26 14.97
C PRO A 46 -2.77 -12.70 13.88
N SER A 47 -1.45 -12.88 14.01
CA SER A 47 -0.47 -12.18 13.15
C SER A 47 -0.42 -12.66 11.70
N PHE A 48 -0.60 -13.95 11.42
CA PHE A 48 -0.36 -14.50 10.07
C PHE A 48 -1.46 -15.45 9.59
N TRP A 49 -2.04 -16.23 10.51
CA TRP A 49 -3.16 -17.09 10.17
C TRP A 49 -4.48 -16.39 10.55
N PRO A 50 -5.32 -16.02 9.58
CA PRO A 50 -6.60 -15.41 9.89
C PRO A 50 -7.45 -16.43 10.66
N ASN A 51 -8.10 -15.98 11.73
CA ASN A 51 -9.12 -16.77 12.41
C ASN A 51 -10.49 -16.20 12.00
N PRO A 52 -11.25 -16.88 11.11
CA PRO A 52 -12.56 -16.41 10.66
C PRO A 52 -13.55 -16.22 11.81
N MET A 53 -13.37 -16.92 12.94
CA MET A 53 -14.26 -16.82 14.11
C MET A 53 -14.12 -15.51 14.88
N LEU A 54 -13.07 -14.71 14.61
CA LEU A 54 -12.88 -13.39 15.21
C LEU A 54 -13.61 -12.28 14.44
N TYR A 55 -14.24 -12.61 13.31
CA TYR A 55 -15.03 -11.66 12.56
C TYR A 55 -16.24 -11.20 13.39
N ARG A 56 -16.31 -9.89 13.64
CA ARG A 56 -17.46 -9.25 14.29
C ARG A 56 -18.00 -8.21 13.33
N ASP A 57 -19.26 -8.35 12.96
CA ASP A 57 -19.96 -7.33 12.20
C ASP A 57 -20.37 -6.22 13.17
N GLU A 58 -19.87 -5.01 12.95
CA GLU A 58 -20.26 -3.84 13.73
C GLU A 58 -21.42 -3.13 13.03
N ALA A 59 -22.54 -2.97 13.75
CA ALA A 59 -23.77 -2.39 13.20
C ALA A 59 -23.62 -0.93 12.74
N GLN A 60 -22.58 -0.21 13.17
CA GLN A 60 -22.31 1.17 12.78
C GLN A 60 -20.82 1.40 12.55
N TRP A 61 -20.46 1.69 11.30
CA TRP A 61 -19.09 2.03 10.91
C TRP A 61 -18.86 3.53 11.11
N LEU A 62 -18.07 3.90 12.13
CA LEU A 62 -17.62 5.26 12.33
C LEU A 62 -16.46 5.55 11.37
N PHE A 63 -16.75 6.22 10.25
CA PHE A 63 -15.70 6.71 9.35
C PHE A 63 -15.34 8.16 9.68
N SER A 64 -14.05 8.47 9.57
CA SER A 64 -13.58 9.86 9.73
C SER A 64 -13.84 10.65 8.46
N THR A 65 -14.70 11.67 8.55
CA THR A 65 -14.97 12.60 7.43
C THR A 65 -13.72 13.37 7.01
N SER A 66 -12.79 13.64 7.94
CA SER A 66 -11.52 14.28 7.63
C SER A 66 -10.58 13.37 6.84
N ALA A 67 -10.55 12.07 7.17
CA ALA A 67 -9.81 11.08 6.40
C ALA A 67 -10.36 10.95 4.98
N LEU A 68 -11.68 10.85 4.83
CA LEU A 68 -12.34 10.80 3.52
C LEU A 68 -12.00 12.02 2.65
N ARG A 69 -12.05 13.22 3.24
CA ARG A 69 -11.69 14.46 2.53
C ARG A 69 -10.23 14.48 2.09
N ASN A 70 -9.31 14.00 2.94
CA ASN A 70 -7.89 13.94 2.60
C ASN A 70 -7.66 12.95 1.47
N THR A 71 -8.22 11.74 1.54
CA THR A 71 -8.12 10.74 0.47
C THR A 71 -8.70 11.24 -0.85
N PHE A 72 -9.82 11.96 -0.81
CA PHE A 72 -10.41 12.57 -2.01
C PHE A 72 -9.47 13.61 -2.64
N ARG A 73 -8.83 14.45 -1.81
CA ARG A 73 -7.85 15.43 -2.29
C ARG A 73 -6.60 14.77 -2.86
N ASP A 74 -6.11 13.71 -2.22
CA ASP A 74 -4.95 12.98 -2.72
C ASP A 74 -5.24 12.33 -4.07
N GLY A 75 -6.43 11.76 -4.25
CA GLY A 75 -6.89 11.22 -5.54
C GLY A 75 -7.00 12.29 -6.63
N LEU A 76 -7.27 13.55 -6.26
CA LEU A 76 -7.36 14.66 -7.21
C LEU A 76 -6.03 14.94 -7.91
N TYR A 77 -4.89 14.69 -7.27
CA TYR A 77 -3.57 14.83 -7.92
C TYR A 77 -3.40 13.84 -9.07
N PHE A 78 -3.87 12.60 -8.89
CA PHE A 78 -3.85 11.60 -9.96
C PHE A 78 -4.77 12.02 -11.11
N LEU A 79 -5.96 12.55 -10.81
CA LEU A 79 -6.86 13.07 -11.84
C LEU A 79 -6.28 14.29 -12.55
N ALA A 80 -5.63 15.20 -11.81
CA ALA A 80 -4.97 16.39 -12.35
C ALA A 80 -3.74 16.05 -13.21
N LEU A 81 -3.16 14.86 -13.07
CA LEU A 81 -2.06 14.42 -13.93
C LEU A 81 -2.46 14.36 -15.40
N PHE A 82 -3.71 13.98 -15.70
CA PHE A 82 -4.21 13.90 -17.07
C PHE A 82 -4.19 15.26 -17.81
N PRO A 83 -4.85 16.33 -17.31
CA PRO A 83 -4.77 17.64 -17.96
C PRO A 83 -3.36 18.24 -17.95
N ILE A 84 -2.51 17.89 -16.98
CA ILE A 84 -1.10 18.32 -16.99
C ILE A 84 -0.35 17.69 -18.16
N ILE A 85 -0.51 16.39 -18.40
CA ILE A 85 0.11 15.69 -19.52
C ILE A 85 -0.37 16.29 -20.84
N GLU A 86 -1.68 16.46 -21.00
CA GLU A 86 -2.30 17.09 -22.18
C GLU A 86 -1.79 18.52 -22.42
N ALA A 87 -1.65 19.32 -21.36
CA ALA A 87 -1.09 20.67 -21.48
C ALA A 87 0.38 20.66 -21.92
N VAL A 88 1.19 19.73 -21.43
CA VAL A 88 2.58 19.57 -21.89
C VAL A 88 2.63 19.11 -23.34
N GLU A 89 1.75 18.20 -23.75
CA GLU A 89 1.65 17.75 -25.14
C GLU A 89 1.23 18.90 -26.07
N TYR A 90 0.21 19.67 -25.68
CA TYR A 90 -0.23 20.85 -26.42
C TYR A 90 0.91 21.87 -26.59
N LEU A 91 1.66 22.17 -25.52
CA LEU A 91 2.81 23.08 -25.57
C LEU A 91 3.98 22.55 -26.42
N ARG A 92 4.13 21.22 -26.51
CA ARG A 92 5.11 20.60 -27.41
C ARG A 92 4.64 20.69 -28.87
N LEU A 93 3.36 20.50 -29.14
CA LEU A 93 2.77 20.62 -30.48
C LEU A 93 2.75 22.07 -30.99
N SER A 94 2.59 23.07 -30.11
CA SER A 94 2.65 24.49 -30.48
C SER A 94 4.07 24.99 -30.78
N GLY A 95 5.10 24.19 -30.48
CA GLY A 95 6.50 24.55 -30.68
C GLY A 95 7.12 25.36 -29.55
N ASP A 96 6.40 25.57 -28.44
CA ASP A 96 6.85 26.35 -27.28
C ASP A 96 7.79 25.54 -26.36
N LEU A 97 7.79 24.20 -26.47
CA LEU A 97 8.66 23.31 -25.68
C LEU A 97 9.62 22.49 -26.56
N PRO A 98 10.95 22.59 -26.34
CA PRO A 98 11.92 21.77 -27.06
C PRO A 98 11.86 20.30 -26.61
N THR A 99 12.05 19.37 -27.55
CA THR A 99 12.18 17.95 -27.25
C THR A 99 13.65 17.63 -26.93
N LEU A 100 13.94 17.31 -25.67
CA LEU A 100 15.31 17.04 -25.21
C LEU A 100 15.79 15.60 -25.49
N PHE A 101 14.88 14.62 -25.44
CA PHE A 101 15.18 13.21 -25.69
C PHE A 101 14.05 12.56 -26.51
N THR A 102 14.42 11.88 -27.59
CA THR A 102 13.54 11.01 -28.37
C THR A 102 14.09 9.59 -28.25
N VAL A 103 13.25 8.62 -27.90
CA VAL A 103 13.62 7.21 -27.90
C VAL A 103 13.03 6.63 -29.19
N TYR A 104 13.91 6.20 -30.09
CA TYR A 104 13.56 5.61 -31.39
C TYR A 104 13.32 4.10 -31.25
#